data_AF-A0A7I7YB96-F1
#
_entry.id   AF-A0A7I7YB96-F1
#
_cell.length_a   1.000
_cell.length_b   1.000
_cell.length_c   1.000
_cell.angle_alpha   90.00
_cell.angle_beta   90.00
_cell.angle_gamma   90.00
#
_symmetry.space_group_name_H-M   'P 1'
#
loop_
_entity.id
_entity.type
_entity.pdbx_description
1 polymer ?
#
loop_
_entity_poly.entity_id
_entity_poly.type
_entity_poly.pdbx_seq_one_letter_code
_entity_poly.pdbx_strand_id
1 'polypeptide(L)'
;MTSPRCRGSGPRLHVAFVCSFNRARSVMAAVLFAEQLRERGLGDLVRVSSAGTAACVGDSADEQACSVLGEHGYPVPADHRAALVGDEHLGADLVVALGREHVPMLRACGLDGERLTCVDVRNPIFGADFEHAFAAIEAAMPALHEWLDERLTAPDFGRLETAVGFRFWTGIAGDVLRSPYNSHISWPTKSCDAGCSIPGHVPPAPGCECGWYADIEVADLIARARGFPRAQRDAARMGVVDPPWSYLVVGKVVLSDVQAFRPLPSLTISPRAEYRARGGTIIELGLLDTDGGAEAVAFGQELSDRYDVEVLDISDRARLDDCAPQRGR
;
A
#
# COMPACT_ATOMS: atom_id res chain seq x y z
N MET A 1 -7.92 35.79 3.37
CA MET A 1 -8.15 34.58 4.20
C MET A 1 -8.98 33.60 3.38
N THR A 2 -8.33 32.83 2.53
CA THR A 2 -8.97 31.77 1.73
C THR A 2 -8.95 30.48 2.53
N SER A 3 -10.12 30.06 2.99
CA SER A 3 -10.37 28.79 3.66
C SER A 3 -9.81 27.61 2.84
N PRO A 4 -9.10 26.63 3.44
CA PRO A 4 -8.66 25.46 2.71
C PRO A 4 -9.89 24.60 2.40
N ARG A 5 -10.19 24.47 1.11
CA ARG A 5 -11.26 23.59 0.62
C ARG A 5 -11.00 22.19 1.16
N CYS A 6 -11.95 21.64 1.92
CA CYS A 6 -12.05 20.19 2.15
C CYS A 6 -12.10 19.52 0.77
N ARG A 7 -10.99 18.93 0.32
CA ARG A 7 -10.98 18.06 -0.86
C ARG A 7 -11.52 16.71 -0.40
N GLY A 8 -12.67 16.33 -0.96
CA GLY A 8 -13.36 15.08 -0.64
C GLY A 8 -12.53 13.83 -0.92
N SER A 9 -13.08 12.70 -0.46
CA SER A 9 -12.57 11.32 -0.48
C SER A 9 -12.36 10.72 -1.88
N GLY A 10 -11.68 11.44 -2.76
CA GLY A 10 -11.20 10.94 -4.05
C GLY A 10 -9.69 10.67 -4.02
N PRO A 11 -9.17 9.86 -4.97
CA PRO A 11 -7.75 9.62 -5.09
C PRO A 11 -6.97 10.94 -5.24
N ARG A 12 -5.86 11.06 -4.52
CA ARG A 12 -5.04 12.28 -4.46
C ARG A 12 -3.95 12.35 -5.51
N LEU A 13 -3.51 11.20 -6.00
CA LEU A 13 -2.55 11.08 -7.08
C LEU A 13 -3.19 10.36 -8.27
N HIS A 14 -2.69 10.65 -9.46
CA HIS A 14 -3.15 10.03 -10.70
C HIS A 14 -1.96 9.64 -11.57
N VAL A 15 -1.89 8.35 -11.93
CA VAL A 15 -0.93 7.80 -12.88
C VAL A 15 -1.68 7.30 -14.13
N ALA A 16 -1.22 7.73 -15.31
CA ALA A 16 -1.80 7.34 -16.59
C ALA A 16 -0.79 6.60 -17.48
N PHE A 17 -1.13 5.38 -17.90
CA PHE A 17 -0.32 4.60 -18.83
C PHE A 17 -0.78 4.79 -20.27
N VAL A 18 0.15 5.11 -21.18
CA VAL A 18 -0.18 5.41 -22.58
C VAL A 18 0.56 4.46 -23.53
N CYS A 19 -0.18 3.83 -24.44
CA CYS A 19 0.38 3.11 -25.59
C CYS A 19 -0.34 3.49 -26.89
N SER A 20 -0.22 2.71 -27.97
CA SER A 20 -0.83 3.08 -29.25
C SER A 20 -2.35 2.90 -29.26
N PHE A 21 -2.84 1.70 -28.96
CA PHE A 21 -4.26 1.35 -29.14
C PHE A 21 -5.05 1.20 -27.84
N ASN A 22 -4.39 1.26 -26.68
CA ASN A 22 -4.99 1.01 -25.38
C ASN A 22 -5.65 -0.37 -25.21
N ARG A 23 -5.03 -1.41 -25.76
CA ARG A 23 -5.55 -2.79 -25.69
C ARG A 23 -4.59 -3.80 -25.04
N ALA A 24 -3.28 -3.59 -25.16
CA ALA A 24 -2.26 -4.50 -24.63
C ALA A 24 -1.37 -3.81 -23.57
N ARG A 25 -0.24 -3.23 -23.98
CA ARG A 25 0.80 -2.66 -23.08
C ARG A 25 0.25 -1.81 -21.92
N SER A 26 -0.55 -0.77 -22.23
CA SER A 26 -1.06 0.15 -21.21
C SER A 26 -2.10 -0.48 -20.29
N VAL A 27 -2.84 -1.47 -20.78
CA VAL A 27 -3.80 -2.25 -19.98
C VAL A 27 -3.04 -3.11 -18.98
N MET A 28 -2.03 -3.84 -19.47
CA MET A 28 -1.17 -4.66 -18.61
C MET A 28 -0.49 -3.82 -17.53
N ALA A 29 0.13 -2.70 -17.91
CA ALA A 29 0.78 -1.82 -16.95
C ALA A 29 -0.19 -1.22 -15.92
N ALA A 30 -1.39 -0.81 -16.35
CA ALA A 30 -2.42 -0.31 -15.43
C ALA A 30 -2.89 -1.38 -14.45
N VAL A 31 -3.11 -2.62 -14.92
CA VAL A 31 -3.49 -3.75 -14.05
C VAL A 31 -2.39 -4.06 -13.05
N LEU A 32 -1.14 -4.21 -13.51
CA LEU A 32 0.01 -4.50 -12.65
C LEU A 32 0.16 -3.45 -11.57
N PHE A 33 0.18 -2.18 -11.96
CA PHE A 33 0.39 -1.09 -11.01
C PHE A 33 -0.80 -0.93 -10.08
N ALA A 34 -2.04 -1.04 -10.56
CA ALA A 34 -3.22 -0.96 -9.69
C ALA A 34 -3.27 -2.10 -8.67
N GLU A 35 -2.92 -3.32 -9.08
CA GLU A 35 -2.89 -4.47 -8.18
C GLU A 35 -1.77 -4.33 -7.14
N GLN A 36 -0.57 -3.92 -7.57
CA GLN A 36 0.53 -3.64 -6.64
C GLN A 36 0.19 -2.48 -5.69
N LEU A 37 -0.51 -1.44 -6.15
CA LEU A 37 -1.02 -0.40 -5.26
C LEU A 37 -2.04 -0.94 -4.26
N ARG A 38 -2.91 -1.86 -4.68
CA ARG A 38 -3.89 -2.52 -3.81
C ARG A 38 -3.18 -3.32 -2.71
N GLU A 39 -2.17 -4.11 -3.08
CA GLU A 39 -1.31 -4.89 -2.15
C GLU A 39 -0.54 -3.98 -1.16
N ARG A 40 -0.19 -2.78 -1.61
CA ARG A 40 0.45 -1.74 -0.78
C ARG A 40 -0.55 -0.89 0.01
N GLY A 41 -1.85 -1.19 -0.01
CA GLY A 41 -2.88 -0.38 0.67
C GLY A 41 -3.03 1.05 0.12
N LEU A 42 -2.54 1.33 -1.09
CA LEU A 42 -2.51 2.64 -1.75
C LEU A 42 -3.61 2.81 -2.81
N GLY A 43 -4.44 1.80 -3.05
CA GLY A 43 -5.46 1.79 -4.10
C GLY A 43 -6.48 2.95 -4.02
N ASP A 44 -6.83 3.39 -2.81
CA ASP A 44 -7.73 4.53 -2.62
C ASP A 44 -7.02 5.90 -2.76
N LEU A 45 -5.70 5.91 -2.62
CA LEU A 45 -4.90 7.13 -2.65
C LEU A 45 -4.45 7.49 -4.08
N VAL A 46 -4.25 6.48 -4.94
CA VAL A 46 -3.71 6.63 -6.28
C VAL A 46 -4.70 6.11 -7.31
N ARG A 47 -5.19 7.01 -8.16
CA ARG A 47 -5.96 6.65 -9.36
C ARG A 47 -5.01 6.12 -10.41
N VAL A 48 -5.33 4.96 -10.98
CA VAL A 48 -4.66 4.43 -12.16
C VAL A 48 -5.60 4.52 -13.36
N SER A 49 -5.08 4.93 -14.50
CA SER A 49 -5.81 4.98 -15.77
C SER A 49 -4.92 4.54 -16.92
N SER A 50 -5.52 4.26 -18.08
CA SER A 50 -4.76 4.00 -19.29
C SER A 50 -5.46 4.58 -20.52
N ALA A 51 -4.65 4.96 -21.52
CA ALA A 51 -5.15 5.49 -22.79
C ALA A 51 -4.25 5.12 -23.97
N GLY A 52 -4.74 5.43 -25.17
CA GLY A 52 -4.08 5.14 -26.43
C GLY A 52 -3.94 6.38 -27.29
N THR A 53 -2.81 6.52 -27.96
CA THR A 53 -2.56 7.64 -28.88
C THR A 53 -3.38 7.57 -30.16
N ALA A 54 -3.85 6.37 -30.51
CA ALA A 54 -4.66 6.05 -31.68
C ALA A 54 -5.70 4.97 -31.33
N ALA A 55 -6.23 4.99 -30.11
CA ALA A 55 -7.22 4.02 -29.66
C ALA A 55 -8.53 4.13 -30.46
N CYS A 56 -9.11 2.97 -30.77
CA CYS A 56 -10.52 2.88 -31.13
C CYS A 56 -11.31 2.83 -29.82
N VAL A 57 -12.05 3.90 -29.50
CA VAL A 57 -12.72 4.05 -28.21
C VAL A 57 -13.75 2.94 -28.00
N GLY A 58 -13.69 2.29 -26.84
CA GLY A 58 -14.61 1.21 -26.48
C GLY A 58 -14.13 -0.20 -26.80
N ASP A 59 -13.01 -0.36 -27.53
CA ASP A 59 -12.43 -1.68 -27.76
C ASP A 59 -12.07 -2.38 -26.44
N SER A 60 -12.30 -3.69 -26.38
CA SER A 60 -11.86 -4.51 -25.25
C SER A 60 -10.33 -4.67 -25.24
N ALA A 61 -9.81 -5.08 -24.08
CA ALA A 61 -8.42 -5.49 -23.93
C ALA A 61 -8.08 -6.64 -24.91
N ASP A 62 -6.82 -6.69 -25.35
CA ASP A 62 -6.34 -7.75 -26.22
C ASP A 62 -6.37 -9.10 -25.48
N GLU A 63 -6.93 -10.13 -26.11
CA GLU A 63 -7.11 -11.45 -25.49
C GLU A 63 -5.79 -12.07 -25.06
N GLN A 64 -4.69 -11.83 -25.79
CA GLN A 64 -3.37 -12.35 -25.41
C GLN A 64 -2.79 -11.58 -24.22
N ALA A 65 -3.02 -10.27 -24.14
CA ALA A 65 -2.65 -9.49 -22.96
C ALA A 65 -3.42 -9.97 -21.71
N CYS A 66 -4.72 -10.28 -21.87
CA CYS A 66 -5.54 -10.87 -20.81
C CYS A 66 -5.04 -12.26 -20.40
N SER A 67 -4.65 -13.11 -21.35
CA SER A 67 -4.08 -14.45 -21.07
C SER A 67 -2.82 -14.33 -20.22
N VAL A 68 -1.86 -13.51 -20.66
CA VAL A 68 -0.60 -13.30 -19.94
C VAL A 68 -0.85 -12.75 -18.53
N LEU A 69 -1.74 -11.75 -18.37
CA LEU A 69 -2.11 -11.27 -17.03
C LEU A 69 -2.63 -12.39 -16.13
N GLY A 70 -3.55 -13.21 -16.64
CA GLY A 70 -4.12 -14.33 -15.90
C GLY A 70 -3.08 -15.42 -15.56
N GLU A 71 -2.16 -15.71 -16.47
CA GLU A 71 -1.06 -16.67 -16.27
C GLU A 71 -0.10 -16.23 -15.15
N HIS A 72 0.11 -14.92 -15.00
CA HIS A 72 0.90 -14.33 -13.92
C HIS A 72 0.08 -14.00 -12.66
N GLY A 73 -1.18 -14.44 -12.58
CA GLY A 73 -2.03 -14.30 -11.38
C GLY A 73 -2.67 -12.93 -11.19
N TYR A 74 -2.59 -12.03 -12.18
CA TYR A 74 -3.25 -10.73 -12.15
C TYR A 74 -4.71 -10.82 -12.60
N PRO A 75 -5.58 -9.91 -12.12
CA PRO A 75 -6.98 -9.89 -12.54
C PRO A 75 -7.10 -9.58 -14.04
N VAL A 76 -7.94 -10.36 -14.73
CA VAL A 76 -8.26 -10.12 -16.14
C VAL A 76 -9.22 -8.93 -16.26
N PRO A 77 -8.88 -7.86 -16.99
CA PRO A 77 -9.68 -6.64 -17.01
C PRO A 77 -10.84 -6.73 -18.01
N ALA A 78 -11.83 -7.57 -17.72
CA ALA A 78 -12.99 -7.85 -18.60
C ALA A 78 -13.82 -6.58 -18.92
N ASP A 79 -13.86 -5.63 -17.99
CA ASP A 79 -14.58 -4.36 -18.14
C ASP A 79 -13.73 -3.25 -18.77
N HIS A 80 -12.49 -3.54 -19.18
CA HIS A 80 -11.64 -2.57 -19.85
C HIS A 80 -12.28 -2.07 -21.14
N ARG A 81 -12.24 -0.75 -21.34
CA ARG A 81 -12.67 -0.10 -22.58
C ARG A 81 -11.58 0.87 -22.99
N ALA A 82 -11.10 0.69 -24.23
CA ALA A 82 -10.04 1.51 -24.77
C ALA A 82 -10.47 2.99 -24.79
N ALA A 83 -9.58 3.87 -24.35
CA ALA A 83 -9.77 5.30 -24.35
C ALA A 83 -8.70 5.99 -25.19
N LEU A 84 -9.07 7.04 -25.91
CA LEU A 84 -8.11 7.92 -26.56
C LEU A 84 -7.47 8.83 -25.50
N VAL A 85 -6.18 9.14 -25.64
CA VAL A 85 -5.52 10.15 -24.80
C VAL A 85 -6.32 11.46 -24.87
N GLY A 86 -6.56 12.06 -23.72
CA GLY A 86 -7.37 13.26 -23.55
C GLY A 86 -7.04 13.96 -22.24
N ASP A 87 -7.76 15.06 -21.94
CA ASP A 87 -7.44 15.97 -20.83
C ASP A 87 -7.31 15.27 -19.48
N GLU A 88 -8.12 14.24 -19.21
CA GLU A 88 -8.00 13.49 -17.95
C GLU A 88 -6.64 12.79 -17.82
N HIS A 89 -6.14 12.22 -18.92
CA HIS A 89 -4.88 11.49 -18.94
C HIS A 89 -3.69 12.45 -18.91
N LEU A 90 -3.79 13.56 -19.65
CA LEU A 90 -2.77 14.62 -19.69
C LEU A 90 -2.71 15.40 -18.36
N GLY A 91 -3.79 15.39 -17.59
CA GLY A 91 -3.88 15.97 -16.25
C GLY A 91 -3.26 15.13 -15.14
N ALA A 92 -2.82 13.90 -15.43
CA ALA A 92 -2.22 13.01 -14.44
C ALA A 92 -0.94 13.59 -13.82
N ASP A 93 -0.64 13.21 -12.58
CA ASP A 93 0.60 13.58 -11.89
C ASP A 93 1.82 12.91 -12.51
N LEU A 94 1.62 11.73 -13.10
CA LEU A 94 2.58 11.02 -13.92
C LEU A 94 1.91 10.36 -15.13
N VAL A 95 2.47 10.60 -16.30
CA VAL A 95 2.14 9.90 -17.53
C VAL A 95 3.29 8.98 -17.91
N VAL A 96 2.99 7.70 -18.07
CA VAL A 96 3.95 6.64 -18.41
C VAL A 96 3.73 6.23 -19.87
N ALA A 97 4.62 6.67 -20.76
CA ALA A 97 4.63 6.25 -22.16
C ALA A 97 5.24 4.85 -22.28
N LEU A 98 4.51 3.90 -22.86
CA LEU A 98 4.96 2.51 -23.06
C LEU A 98 5.47 2.33 -24.48
N GLY A 99 6.64 2.88 -24.74
CA GLY A 99 7.30 2.94 -26.03
C GLY A 99 7.69 4.37 -26.40
N ARG A 100 8.90 4.55 -26.94
CA ARG A 100 9.45 5.87 -27.28
C ARG A 100 8.64 6.59 -28.36
N GLU A 101 7.92 5.84 -29.19
CA GLU A 101 7.09 6.36 -30.27
C GLU A 101 5.96 7.29 -29.78
N HIS A 102 5.53 7.16 -28.53
CA HIS A 102 4.43 7.98 -27.98
C HIS A 102 4.91 9.32 -27.42
N VAL A 103 6.19 9.42 -27.04
CA VAL A 103 6.77 10.57 -26.34
C VAL A 103 6.65 11.88 -27.14
N PRO A 104 6.97 11.94 -28.45
CA PRO A 104 6.84 13.18 -29.22
C PRO A 104 5.42 13.74 -29.23
N MET A 105 4.41 12.88 -29.37
CA MET A 105 3.01 13.29 -29.39
C MET A 105 2.57 13.78 -28.01
N LEU A 106 2.90 13.04 -26.94
CA LEU A 106 2.58 13.43 -25.57
C LEU A 106 3.20 14.78 -25.19
N ARG A 107 4.43 15.05 -25.64
CA ARG A 107 5.08 16.36 -25.48
C ARG A 107 4.36 17.46 -26.27
N ALA A 108 3.94 17.18 -27.50
CA ALA A 108 3.16 18.13 -28.29
C ALA A 108 1.80 18.47 -27.63
N CYS A 109 1.25 17.55 -26.83
CA CYS A 109 0.07 17.76 -25.99
C CYS A 109 0.35 18.52 -24.67
N GLY A 110 1.57 19.01 -24.45
CA GLY A 110 1.90 19.85 -23.29
C GLY A 110 2.39 19.09 -22.05
N LEU A 111 2.69 17.80 -22.15
CA LEU A 111 3.39 17.09 -21.08
C LEU A 111 4.88 17.48 -21.08
N ASP A 112 5.32 18.03 -19.94
CA ASP A 112 6.70 18.43 -19.70
C ASP A 112 7.46 17.35 -18.91
N GLY A 113 8.76 17.61 -18.68
CA GLY A 113 9.76 16.64 -18.23
C GLY A 113 9.31 15.73 -17.09
N GLU A 114 9.21 16.25 -15.87
CA GLU A 114 9.04 15.44 -14.65
C GLU A 114 7.70 14.69 -14.56
N ARG A 115 6.71 15.06 -15.39
CA ARG A 115 5.39 14.41 -15.46
C ARG A 115 5.30 13.37 -16.56
N LEU A 116 6.33 13.21 -17.40
CA LEU A 116 6.37 12.24 -18.48
C LEU A 116 7.59 11.32 -18.36
N THR A 117 7.33 10.05 -18.08
CA THR A 117 8.36 9.00 -18.13
C THR A 117 8.10 8.05 -19.30
N CYS A 118 9.15 7.36 -19.75
CA CYS A 118 9.06 6.40 -20.85
C CYS A 118 9.61 5.05 -20.39
N VAL A 119 8.79 4.01 -20.47
CA VAL A 119 9.23 2.61 -20.36
C VAL A 119 9.30 2.05 -21.77
N ASP A 120 10.47 1.54 -22.15
CA ASP A 120 10.74 1.08 -23.50
C ASP A 120 10.16 -0.33 -23.72
N VAL A 121 8.86 -0.40 -24.02
CA VAL A 121 8.13 -1.65 -24.24
C VAL A 121 7.83 -1.82 -25.72
N ARG A 122 8.43 -2.85 -26.33
CA ARG A 122 8.15 -3.21 -27.73
C ARG A 122 6.65 -3.48 -27.92
N ASN A 123 6.08 -2.96 -29.00
CA ASN A 123 4.68 -3.26 -29.33
C ASN A 123 4.52 -4.76 -29.63
N PRO A 124 3.69 -5.50 -28.87
CA PRO A 124 3.51 -6.92 -29.10
C PRO A 124 2.65 -7.16 -30.34
N ILE A 125 3.00 -8.18 -31.14
CA ILE A 125 2.27 -8.56 -32.35
C ILE A 125 1.85 -10.04 -32.28
N PHE A 126 2.73 -10.92 -31.81
CA PHE A 126 2.46 -12.36 -31.71
C PHE A 126 2.80 -12.88 -30.31
N GLY A 127 2.11 -13.94 -29.86
CA GLY A 127 2.28 -14.68 -28.60
C GLY A 127 3.45 -14.25 -27.70
N ALA A 128 4.67 -14.70 -28.02
CA ALA A 128 5.85 -14.45 -27.20
C ALA A 128 6.18 -12.96 -26.98
N ASP A 129 5.74 -12.06 -27.86
CA ASP A 129 5.92 -10.62 -27.66
C ASP A 129 5.12 -10.08 -26.47
N PHE A 130 3.98 -10.70 -26.13
CA PHE A 130 3.16 -10.27 -24.98
C PHE A 130 3.85 -10.60 -23.66
N GLU A 131 4.50 -11.76 -23.56
CA GLU A 131 5.35 -12.11 -22.40
C GLU A 131 6.54 -11.16 -22.26
N HIS A 132 7.21 -10.84 -23.36
CA HIS A 132 8.29 -9.85 -23.32
C HIS A 132 7.78 -8.46 -22.89
N ALA A 133 6.59 -8.07 -23.33
CA ALA A 133 5.97 -6.82 -22.92
C ALA A 133 5.62 -6.84 -21.42
N PHE A 134 5.07 -7.94 -20.91
CA PHE A 134 4.81 -8.14 -19.49
C PHE A 134 6.08 -7.98 -18.67
N ALA A 135 7.13 -8.73 -19.01
CA ALA A 135 8.39 -8.70 -18.29
C ALA A 135 9.04 -7.31 -18.27
N ALA A 136 8.96 -6.56 -19.39
CA ALA A 136 9.47 -5.20 -19.47
C ALA A 136 8.66 -4.22 -18.60
N ILE A 137 7.35 -4.39 -18.53
CA ILE A 137 6.46 -3.60 -17.68
C ILE A 137 6.72 -3.90 -16.21
N GLU A 138 6.78 -5.18 -15.84
CA GLU A 138 7.07 -5.64 -14.47
C GLU A 138 8.42 -5.10 -13.98
N ALA A 139 9.47 -5.19 -14.81
CA ALA A 139 10.80 -4.68 -14.49
C ALA A 139 10.82 -3.15 -14.24
N ALA A 140 9.83 -2.40 -14.74
CA ALA A 140 9.72 -0.97 -14.53
C ALA A 140 8.96 -0.59 -13.24
N MET A 141 8.18 -1.52 -12.66
CA MET A 141 7.35 -1.25 -11.49
C MET A 141 8.15 -0.72 -10.29
N PRO A 142 9.33 -1.27 -9.92
CA PRO A 142 10.10 -0.74 -8.79
C PRO A 142 10.37 0.76 -8.87
N ALA A 143 10.70 1.28 -10.06
CA ALA A 143 10.96 2.71 -10.25
C ALA A 143 9.68 3.57 -10.15
N LEU A 144 8.52 3.04 -10.57
CA LEU A 144 7.23 3.71 -10.41
C LEU A 144 6.81 3.76 -8.94
N HIS A 145 7.08 2.70 -8.19
CA HIS A 145 6.86 2.66 -6.74
C HIS A 145 7.80 3.62 -5.99
N GLU A 146 9.05 3.73 -6.42
CA GLU A 146 10.01 4.71 -5.86
C GLU A 146 9.54 6.15 -6.11
N TRP A 147 9.13 6.47 -7.34
CA TRP A 147 8.54 7.78 -7.66
C TRP A 147 7.35 8.09 -6.76
N LEU A 148 6.47 7.11 -6.52
CA LEU A 148 5.31 7.30 -5.66
C LEU A 148 5.74 7.57 -4.20
N ASP A 149 6.69 6.81 -3.67
CA ASP A 149 7.18 6.98 -2.30
C ASP A 149 7.84 8.35 -2.10
N GLU A 150 8.56 8.85 -3.10
CA GLU A 150 9.11 10.21 -3.11
C GLU A 150 7.99 11.26 -3.05
N ARG A 151 6.91 11.08 -3.83
CA ARG A 151 5.77 12.01 -3.81
C ARG A 151 5.02 11.97 -2.48
N LEU A 152 4.79 10.80 -1.91
CA LEU A 152 4.10 10.66 -0.62
C LEU A 152 4.86 11.33 0.52
N THR A 153 6.19 11.27 0.49
CA THR A 153 7.05 11.81 1.56
C THR A 153 7.52 13.24 1.30
N ALA A 154 7.12 13.83 0.18
CA ALA A 154 7.46 15.21 -0.16
C ALA A 154 6.83 16.20 0.86
N PRO A 155 7.56 17.24 1.32
CA PRO A 155 7.06 18.17 2.33
C PRO A 155 5.76 18.90 1.95
N ASP A 156 5.55 19.13 0.65
CA ASP A 156 4.39 19.83 0.07
C ASP A 156 3.19 18.92 -0.20
N PHE A 157 3.35 17.59 -0.18
CA PHE A 157 2.24 16.63 -0.30
C PHE A 157 1.22 16.79 0.85
N GLY A 158 1.72 17.17 2.03
CA GLY A 158 0.91 17.47 3.20
C GLY A 158 0.35 16.23 3.88
N ARG A 159 -0.69 16.43 4.69
CA ARG A 159 -1.32 15.35 5.46
C ARG A 159 -2.49 14.71 4.73
N LEU A 160 -2.62 13.40 4.89
CA LEU A 160 -3.79 12.65 4.47
C LEU A 160 -4.83 12.69 5.60
N GLU A 161 -6.09 12.88 5.24
CA GLU A 161 -7.18 12.81 6.22
C GLU A 161 -7.27 11.39 6.80
N THR A 162 -7.18 10.40 5.91
CA THR A 162 -7.18 8.97 6.24
C THR A 162 -6.18 8.20 5.39
N ALA A 163 -5.66 7.11 5.91
CA ALA A 163 -4.88 6.12 5.16
C ALA A 163 -5.10 4.72 5.74
N VAL A 164 -4.95 3.68 4.94
CA VAL A 164 -4.86 2.31 5.46
C VAL A 164 -3.39 1.98 5.65
N GLY A 165 -3.04 1.45 6.80
CA GLY A 165 -1.69 0.96 7.09
C GLY A 165 -1.73 -0.34 7.87
N PHE A 166 -0.55 -0.89 8.13
CA PHE A 166 -0.38 -2.15 8.83
C PHE A 166 0.53 -1.93 10.04
N ARG A 167 0.14 -2.47 11.19
CA ARG A 167 0.87 -2.31 12.45
C ARG A 167 0.98 -3.63 13.19
N PHE A 168 2.03 -3.77 14.00
CA PHE A 168 2.19 -4.89 14.93
C PHE A 168 2.34 -4.42 16.37
N TRP A 169 1.99 -5.31 17.27
CA TRP A 169 1.92 -5.14 18.70
C TRP A 169 2.47 -6.38 19.40
N THR A 170 2.76 -6.21 20.68
CA THR A 170 2.94 -7.32 21.61
C THR A 170 1.64 -7.55 22.39
N GLY A 171 1.33 -8.81 22.65
CA GLY A 171 0.10 -9.23 23.34
C GLY A 171 0.37 -10.19 24.50
N ILE A 172 -0.40 -10.05 25.57
CA ILE A 172 -0.45 -10.94 26.73
C ILE A 172 -1.93 -11.20 27.03
N ALA A 173 -2.29 -12.45 27.33
CA ALA A 173 -3.66 -12.80 27.72
C ALA A 173 -4.12 -11.96 28.92
N GLY A 174 -5.34 -11.42 28.84
CA GLY A 174 -5.91 -10.50 29.83
C GLY A 174 -5.47 -9.03 29.70
N ASP A 175 -4.44 -8.70 28.92
CA ASP A 175 -3.93 -7.32 28.75
C ASP A 175 -4.28 -6.72 27.39
N VAL A 176 -4.14 -5.41 27.26
CA VAL A 176 -4.30 -4.67 26.00
C VAL A 176 -3.06 -4.83 25.11
N LEU A 177 -3.22 -4.66 23.81
CA LEU A 177 -2.11 -4.58 22.86
C LEU A 177 -1.16 -3.43 23.22
N ARG A 178 0.14 -3.67 23.08
CA ARG A 178 1.19 -2.70 23.43
C ARG A 178 2.16 -2.46 22.29
N SER A 179 2.80 -1.30 22.32
CA SER A 179 3.88 -1.00 21.38
C SER A 179 5.04 -1.96 21.60
N PRO A 180 5.55 -2.60 20.53
CA PRO A 180 6.68 -3.53 20.63
C PRO A 180 7.93 -2.79 21.13
N TYR A 181 8.16 -1.55 20.70
CA TYR A 181 9.35 -0.79 21.06
C TYR A 181 9.24 -0.03 22.40
N ASN A 182 8.03 0.13 22.95
CA ASN A 182 7.81 0.84 24.21
C ASN A 182 6.54 0.34 24.90
N SER A 183 6.67 -0.67 25.76
CA SER A 183 5.54 -1.37 26.38
C SER A 183 4.61 -0.50 27.24
N HIS A 184 5.07 0.68 27.69
CA HIS A 184 4.22 1.64 28.40
C HIS A 184 3.16 2.28 27.48
N ILE A 185 3.37 2.28 26.18
CA ILE A 185 2.42 2.78 25.19
C ILE A 185 1.45 1.65 24.85
N SER A 186 0.21 1.76 25.32
CA SER A 186 -0.87 0.80 25.08
C SER A 186 -1.84 1.25 23.98
N TRP A 187 -2.56 0.27 23.43
CA TRP A 187 -3.67 0.45 22.49
C TRP A 187 -4.97 -0.07 23.14
N PRO A 188 -5.67 0.77 23.92
CA PRO A 188 -6.65 0.29 24.90
C PRO A 188 -7.99 -0.17 24.32
N THR A 189 -8.40 0.34 23.16
CA THR A 189 -9.69 0.01 22.52
C THR A 189 -9.51 -0.13 21.01
N LYS A 190 -10.56 -0.53 20.28
CA LYS A 190 -10.55 -0.63 18.81
C LYS A 190 -9.98 0.61 18.13
N SER A 191 -10.33 1.79 18.64
CA SER A 191 -9.83 3.08 18.14
C SER A 191 -9.10 3.86 19.24
N CYS A 192 -7.96 4.45 18.94
CA CYS A 192 -7.30 5.33 19.89
C CYS A 192 -6.48 6.44 19.22
N ASP A 193 -6.36 7.54 19.94
CA ASP A 193 -5.49 8.66 19.58
C ASP A 193 -4.10 8.46 20.21
N ALA A 194 -3.07 8.80 19.45
CA ALA A 194 -1.71 8.85 19.92
C ALA A 194 -1.53 10.04 20.88
N GLY A 195 -0.86 9.77 22.00
CA GLY A 195 -0.42 10.81 22.93
C GLY A 195 0.99 11.30 22.61
N CYS A 196 1.33 12.48 23.11
CA CYS A 196 2.71 12.95 23.19
C CYS A 196 3.03 13.38 24.64
N SER A 197 4.22 13.04 25.12
CA SER A 197 4.71 13.49 26.44
C SER A 197 5.11 14.96 26.44
N ILE A 198 5.34 15.56 25.27
CA ILE A 198 5.69 16.97 25.13
C ILE A 198 4.39 17.81 25.16
N PRO A 199 4.24 18.75 26.11
CA PRO A 199 3.04 19.58 26.22
C PRO A 199 2.76 20.37 24.95
N GLY A 200 1.50 20.36 24.51
CA GLY A 200 1.05 21.11 23.33
C GLY A 200 1.32 20.44 21.98
N HIS A 201 2.02 19.30 21.94
CA HIS A 201 2.15 18.52 20.72
C HIS A 201 0.84 17.82 20.37
N VAL A 202 0.41 17.97 19.11
CA VAL A 202 -0.63 17.16 18.49
C VAL A 202 0.05 16.20 17.52
N PRO A 203 0.11 14.89 17.83
CA PRO A 203 0.69 13.91 16.92
C PRO A 203 -0.04 13.88 15.56
N PRO A 204 0.66 13.61 14.45
CA PRO A 204 2.11 13.62 14.30
C PRO A 204 2.68 15.06 14.35
N ALA A 205 3.48 15.43 15.35
CA ALA A 205 4.03 16.79 15.44
C ALA A 205 5.33 16.95 14.61
N PRO A 206 5.55 18.09 13.92
CA PRO A 206 6.81 18.37 13.24
C PRO A 206 8.00 18.30 14.20
N GLY A 207 9.09 17.62 13.80
CA GLY A 207 10.30 17.50 14.62
C GLY A 207 10.18 16.61 15.87
N CYS A 208 9.06 15.90 16.04
CA CYS A 208 8.83 14.98 17.15
C CYS A 208 8.48 13.59 16.62
N GLU A 209 8.89 12.51 17.29
CA GLU A 209 8.59 11.11 16.91
C GLU A 209 7.23 10.61 17.45
N CYS A 210 6.30 11.52 17.76
CA CYS A 210 4.99 11.13 18.28
C CYS A 210 4.03 10.72 17.16
N GLY A 211 3.15 9.77 17.46
CA GLY A 211 2.11 9.28 16.57
C GLY A 211 2.05 7.77 16.52
N TRP A 212 1.00 7.26 15.87
CA TRP A 212 0.92 5.85 15.53
C TRP A 212 1.69 5.57 14.25
N TYR A 213 2.72 4.75 14.38
CA TYR A 213 3.49 4.22 13.26
C TYR A 213 2.78 3.01 12.68
N ALA A 214 2.73 2.95 11.35
CA ALA A 214 2.24 1.83 10.58
C ALA A 214 3.03 1.74 9.28
N ASP A 215 3.39 0.52 8.90
CA ASP A 215 3.92 0.21 7.59
C ASP A 215 2.84 0.43 6.53
N ILE A 216 3.24 0.88 5.34
CA ILE A 216 2.33 0.99 4.20
C ILE A 216 2.02 -0.41 3.65
N GLU A 217 3.01 -1.31 3.66
CA GLU A 217 2.90 -2.65 3.10
C GLU A 217 2.84 -3.72 4.20
N VAL A 218 1.97 -4.72 4.01
CA VAL A 218 1.88 -5.86 4.92
C VAL A 218 3.18 -6.68 4.94
N ALA A 219 3.89 -6.76 3.82
CA ALA A 219 5.16 -7.49 3.74
C ALA A 219 6.25 -6.84 4.62
N ASP A 220 6.35 -5.51 4.59
CA ASP A 220 7.26 -4.74 5.44
C ASP A 220 6.93 -4.94 6.92
N LEU A 221 5.63 -4.92 7.25
CA LEU A 221 5.17 -5.19 8.60
C LEU A 221 5.58 -6.60 9.07
N ILE A 222 5.32 -7.62 8.27
CA ILE A 222 5.63 -9.02 8.63
C ILE A 222 7.13 -9.19 8.78
N ALA A 223 7.93 -8.63 7.87
CA ALA A 223 9.39 -8.65 7.96
C ALA A 223 9.88 -7.98 9.26
N ARG A 224 9.31 -6.82 9.60
CA ARG A 224 9.60 -6.08 10.83
C ARG A 224 9.21 -6.87 12.07
N ALA A 225 8.00 -7.42 12.12
CA ALA A 225 7.50 -8.22 13.24
C ALA A 225 8.34 -9.48 13.45
N ARG A 226 8.74 -10.17 12.38
CA ARG A 226 9.63 -11.35 12.44
C ARG A 226 11.06 -11.01 12.84
N GLY A 227 11.53 -9.81 12.50
CA GLY A 227 12.84 -9.27 12.87
C GLY A 227 12.91 -8.68 14.29
N PHE A 228 11.77 -8.25 14.84
CA PHE A 228 11.63 -7.70 16.19
C PHE A 228 12.09 -8.73 17.24
N PRO A 229 12.98 -8.31 18.17
CA PRO A 229 14.32 -8.86 18.32
C PRO A 229 14.36 -10.39 18.43
N ARG A 230 14.88 -10.99 17.36
CA ARG A 230 15.22 -12.41 17.23
C ARG A 230 16.03 -12.93 18.42
N ALA A 231 16.95 -12.14 18.98
CA ALA A 231 17.73 -12.53 20.15
C ALA A 231 16.88 -12.67 21.43
N GLN A 232 15.92 -11.77 21.68
CA GLN A 232 15.01 -11.88 22.83
C GLN A 232 14.04 -13.05 22.64
N ARG A 233 13.54 -13.27 21.41
CA ARG A 233 12.67 -14.41 21.09
C ARG A 233 13.39 -15.76 21.18
N ASP A 234 14.62 -15.83 20.67
CA ASP A 234 15.43 -17.05 20.67
C ASP A 234 15.94 -17.33 22.10
N ALA A 235 16.34 -16.31 22.86
CA ALA A 235 16.70 -16.44 24.27
C ALA A 235 15.49 -16.85 25.14
N ALA A 236 14.29 -16.34 24.84
CA ALA A 236 13.04 -16.79 25.46
C ALA A 236 12.71 -18.25 25.15
N ARG A 237 12.84 -18.68 23.88
CA ARG A 237 12.67 -20.09 23.49
C ARG A 237 13.69 -21.02 24.14
N MET A 238 14.89 -20.52 24.45
CA MET A 238 15.94 -21.24 25.17
C MET A 238 15.80 -21.15 26.71
N GLY A 239 14.78 -20.47 27.24
CA GLY A 239 14.56 -20.30 28.69
C GLY A 239 15.61 -19.42 29.39
N VAL A 240 16.33 -18.59 28.64
CA VAL A 240 17.39 -17.70 29.15
C VAL A 240 16.81 -16.42 29.74
N VAL A 241 15.67 -15.95 29.23
CA VAL A 241 14.92 -14.78 29.69
C VAL A 241 13.44 -14.99 29.40
N ASP A 242 12.54 -14.63 30.32
CA ASP A 242 11.11 -14.62 30.01
C ASP A 242 10.82 -13.48 29.01
N PRO A 243 10.12 -13.77 27.89
CA PRO A 243 9.69 -12.71 27.01
C PRO A 243 8.60 -11.91 27.74
N PRO A 244 8.64 -10.57 27.75
CA PRO A 244 7.61 -9.78 28.43
C PRO A 244 6.27 -9.77 27.66
N TRP A 245 6.09 -10.66 26.68
CA TRP A 245 4.87 -10.84 25.89
C TRP A 245 4.68 -12.30 25.45
N SER A 246 3.43 -12.73 25.28
CA SER A 246 3.07 -14.09 24.88
C SER A 246 2.93 -14.24 23.36
N TYR A 247 2.46 -13.18 22.68
CA TYR A 247 2.15 -13.22 21.24
C TYR A 247 2.66 -11.98 20.51
N LEU A 248 3.04 -12.17 19.26
CA LEU A 248 3.15 -11.09 18.28
C LEU A 248 1.81 -10.99 17.55
N VAL A 249 1.23 -9.80 17.58
CA VAL A 249 -0.06 -9.53 16.96
C VAL A 249 0.19 -8.53 15.85
N VAL A 250 -0.31 -8.78 14.65
CA VAL A 250 -0.27 -7.80 13.57
C VAL A 250 -1.69 -7.43 13.17
N GLY A 251 -1.86 -6.36 12.41
CA GLY A 251 -3.20 -5.98 11.98
C GLY A 251 -3.22 -4.84 10.99
N LYS A 252 -4.38 -4.72 10.34
CA LYS A 252 -4.73 -3.64 9.43
C LYS A 252 -5.43 -2.54 10.21
N VAL A 253 -5.00 -1.31 9.99
CA VAL A 253 -5.52 -0.13 10.67
C VAL A 253 -5.96 0.93 9.67
N VAL A 254 -7.10 1.56 9.94
CA VAL A 254 -7.46 2.83 9.31
C VAL A 254 -6.91 3.93 10.20
N LEU A 255 -6.05 4.75 9.63
CA LEU A 255 -5.37 5.85 10.28
C LEU A 255 -6.09 7.17 9.98
N SER A 256 -6.00 8.12 10.91
CA SER A 256 -6.54 9.48 10.74
C SER A 256 -5.48 10.55 11.04
N ASP A 257 -5.53 11.65 10.28
CA ASP A 257 -4.55 12.74 10.31
C ASP A 257 -3.13 12.21 10.15
N VAL A 258 -2.86 11.72 8.93
CA VAL A 258 -1.72 10.89 8.58
C VAL A 258 -0.65 11.70 7.88
N GLN A 259 0.59 11.44 8.24
CA GLN A 259 1.79 11.96 7.59
C GLN A 259 2.63 10.78 7.12
N ALA A 260 2.83 10.66 5.81
CA ALA A 260 3.84 9.76 5.27
C ALA A 260 5.23 10.33 5.57
N PHE A 261 6.17 9.46 5.91
CA PHE A 261 7.56 9.84 6.14
C PHE A 261 8.50 8.69 5.75
N ARG A 262 9.74 9.02 5.42
CA ARG A 262 10.79 8.02 5.18
C ARG A 262 11.65 7.89 6.45
N PRO A 263 11.77 6.70 7.05
CA PRO A 263 12.69 6.47 8.15
C PRO A 263 14.12 6.87 7.78
N LEU A 264 14.89 7.36 8.75
CA LEU A 264 16.31 7.66 8.52
C LEU A 264 17.08 6.37 8.23
N PRO A 265 18.10 6.37 7.35
CA PRO A 265 18.88 5.17 7.01
C PRO A 265 19.57 4.50 8.20
N SER A 266 19.78 5.23 9.30
CA SER A 266 20.36 4.71 10.54
C SER A 266 19.39 3.85 11.35
N LEU A 267 18.10 3.87 11.04
CA LEU A 267 17.10 3.03 11.67
C LEU A 267 17.10 1.67 10.95
N THR A 268 17.24 0.57 11.70
CA THR A 268 17.12 -0.81 11.19
C THR A 268 15.64 -1.15 10.95
N ILE A 269 15.02 -0.33 10.12
CA ILE A 269 13.61 -0.25 9.83
C ILE A 269 13.47 -0.31 8.30
N SER A 270 12.34 -0.81 7.76
CA SER A 270 12.16 -0.94 6.30
C SER A 270 12.54 0.38 5.59
N PRO A 271 13.31 0.33 4.48
CA PRO A 271 13.77 1.54 3.79
C PRO A 271 12.65 2.30 3.07
N ARG A 272 11.44 1.73 3.03
CA ARG A 272 10.26 2.30 2.37
C ARG A 272 9.56 3.34 3.24
N ALA A 273 8.67 4.11 2.61
CA ALA A 273 7.87 5.09 3.33
C ALA A 273 6.94 4.39 4.35
N GLU A 274 6.72 5.05 5.48
CA GLU A 274 5.80 4.63 6.54
C GLU A 274 4.76 5.72 6.79
N TYR A 275 3.66 5.34 7.44
CA TYR A 275 2.69 6.28 7.98
C TYR A 275 2.96 6.58 9.44
N ARG A 276 2.77 7.85 9.78
CA ARG A 276 2.64 8.31 11.15
C ARG A 276 1.33 9.07 11.30
N ALA A 277 0.48 8.64 12.22
CA ALA A 277 -0.88 9.15 12.33
C ALA A 277 -1.22 9.67 13.72
N ARG A 278 -2.25 10.50 13.81
CA ARG A 278 -2.83 10.94 15.08
C ARG A 278 -3.69 9.84 15.68
N GLY A 279 -4.64 9.33 14.91
CA GLY A 279 -5.57 8.31 15.36
C GLY A 279 -5.41 7.03 14.54
N GLY A 280 -5.85 5.93 15.12
CA GLY A 280 -5.92 4.66 14.43
C GLY A 280 -7.09 3.83 14.92
N THR A 281 -7.70 3.10 14.00
CA THR A 281 -8.79 2.16 14.22
C THR A 281 -8.36 0.80 13.68
N ILE A 282 -8.36 -0.21 14.54
CA ILE A 282 -8.13 -1.59 14.15
C ILE A 282 -9.31 -2.08 13.31
N ILE A 283 -9.02 -2.64 12.15
CA ILE A 283 -10.00 -3.25 11.24
C ILE A 283 -9.92 -4.77 11.30
N GLU A 284 -8.69 -5.29 11.39
CA GLU A 284 -8.40 -6.72 11.33
C GLU A 284 -7.13 -6.99 12.14
N LEU A 285 -7.09 -8.13 12.82
CA LEU A 285 -5.91 -8.59 13.57
C LEU A 285 -5.51 -9.98 13.11
N GLY A 286 -4.27 -10.35 13.42
CA GLY A 286 -3.82 -11.72 13.32
C GLY A 286 -2.68 -12.03 14.26
N LEU A 287 -2.58 -13.31 14.63
CA LEU A 287 -1.49 -13.83 15.47
C LEU A 287 -0.38 -14.37 14.57
N LEU A 288 0.84 -13.89 14.79
CA LEU A 288 1.98 -14.22 13.94
C LEU A 288 2.78 -15.41 14.48
N ASP A 289 3.14 -16.33 13.59
CA ASP A 289 4.00 -17.50 13.84
C ASP A 289 3.50 -18.38 15.02
N THR A 290 2.18 -18.59 15.11
CA THR A 290 1.56 -19.49 16.10
C THR A 290 1.30 -20.88 15.52
N ASP A 291 1.23 -21.89 16.38
CA ASP A 291 0.92 -23.28 16.00
C ASP A 291 -0.59 -23.59 15.96
N GLY A 292 -1.44 -22.56 16.17
CA GLY A 292 -2.88 -22.73 16.27
C GLY A 292 -3.35 -23.53 17.50
N GLY A 293 -2.49 -23.68 18.52
CA GLY A 293 -2.84 -24.37 19.76
C GLY A 293 -4.00 -23.72 20.53
N ALA A 294 -4.58 -24.46 21.49
CA ALA A 294 -5.76 -24.01 22.24
C ALA A 294 -5.56 -22.66 22.95
N GLU A 295 -4.35 -22.37 23.43
CA GLU A 295 -4.01 -21.08 24.06
C GLU A 295 -4.01 -19.93 23.04
N ALA A 296 -3.46 -20.14 21.86
CA ALA A 296 -3.46 -19.14 20.78
C ALA A 296 -4.88 -18.86 20.28
N VAL A 297 -5.71 -19.90 20.14
CA VAL A 297 -7.13 -19.75 19.78
C VAL A 297 -7.90 -18.95 20.85
N ALA A 298 -7.69 -19.27 22.13
CA ALA A 298 -8.33 -18.55 23.23
C ALA A 298 -7.90 -17.06 23.27
N PHE A 299 -6.61 -16.79 23.07
CA PHE A 299 -6.10 -15.43 22.98
C PHE A 299 -6.65 -14.67 21.76
N GLY A 300 -6.76 -15.33 20.60
CA GLY A 300 -7.38 -14.76 19.41
C GLY A 300 -8.85 -14.38 19.66
N GLN A 301 -9.62 -15.25 20.32
CA GLN A 301 -11.00 -14.92 20.70
C GLN A 301 -11.06 -13.74 21.68
N GLU A 302 -10.15 -13.67 22.65
CA GLU A 302 -10.06 -12.54 23.58
C GLU A 302 -9.83 -11.21 22.85
N LEU A 303 -8.91 -11.20 21.88
CA LEU A 303 -8.65 -10.00 21.06
C LEU A 303 -9.87 -9.64 20.21
N SER A 304 -10.53 -10.63 19.61
CA SER A 304 -11.75 -10.44 18.83
C SER A 304 -12.84 -9.76 19.66
N ASP A 305 -13.10 -10.26 20.86
CA ASP A 305 -14.11 -9.71 21.76
C ASP A 305 -13.74 -8.30 22.26
N ARG A 306 -12.46 -8.09 22.57
CA ARG A 306 -11.95 -6.81 23.11
C ARG A 306 -11.97 -5.69 22.08
N TYR A 307 -11.58 -5.99 20.85
CA TYR A 307 -11.42 -5.00 19.79
C TYR A 307 -12.56 -5.02 18.78
N ASP A 308 -13.52 -5.95 18.89
CA ASP A 308 -14.67 -6.09 17.98
C ASP A 308 -14.21 -6.21 16.52
N VAL A 309 -13.25 -7.10 16.26
CA VAL A 309 -12.66 -7.32 14.93
C VAL A 309 -12.37 -8.79 14.71
N GLU A 310 -12.34 -9.21 13.45
CA GLU A 310 -11.89 -10.54 13.10
C GLU A 310 -10.40 -10.72 13.42
N VAL A 311 -10.06 -11.89 13.97
CA VAL A 311 -8.68 -12.29 14.27
C VAL A 311 -8.36 -13.53 13.44
N LEU A 312 -7.47 -13.38 12.47
CA LEU A 312 -7.07 -14.45 11.57
C LEU A 312 -5.74 -15.09 11.99
N ASP A 313 -5.56 -16.37 11.70
CA ASP A 313 -4.23 -16.96 11.70
C ASP A 313 -3.48 -16.51 10.44
N ILE A 314 -2.47 -15.68 10.65
CA ILE A 314 -1.68 -15.03 9.60
C ILE A 314 -0.30 -15.65 9.45
N SER A 315 -0.01 -16.70 10.21
CA SER A 315 1.29 -17.38 10.24
C SER A 315 1.74 -17.83 8.84
N ASP A 316 0.78 -18.10 7.94
CA ASP A 316 0.98 -18.53 6.55
C ASP A 316 0.29 -17.65 5.49
N ARG A 317 -0.22 -16.45 5.81
CA ARG A 317 -1.04 -15.67 4.85
C ARG A 317 -0.46 -14.29 4.52
N ALA A 318 -0.12 -14.12 3.24
CA ALA A 318 0.12 -12.83 2.59
C ALA A 318 -1.17 -12.04 2.28
N ARG A 319 -2.31 -12.30 2.95
CA ARG A 319 -3.59 -11.69 2.61
C ARG A 319 -4.36 -11.21 3.85
N LEU A 320 -4.08 -9.98 4.26
CA LEU A 320 -4.98 -9.09 5.01
C LEU A 320 -5.85 -8.25 4.04
N ASP A 321 -5.98 -8.74 2.80
CA ASP A 321 -6.39 -7.98 1.63
C ASP A 321 -7.82 -8.32 1.15
N ASP A 322 -8.35 -9.48 1.55
CA ASP A 322 -9.57 -10.07 0.97
C ASP A 322 -10.87 -9.75 1.75
N CYS A 323 -10.93 -8.67 2.53
CA CYS A 323 -12.16 -8.24 3.21
C CYS A 323 -12.49 -6.76 2.96
N ALA A 324 -12.91 -6.44 1.73
CA ALA A 324 -13.82 -5.32 1.53
C ALA A 324 -15.23 -5.76 1.97
N PRO A 325 -15.97 -4.97 2.78
CA PRO A 325 -17.34 -5.30 3.11
C PRO A 325 -18.17 -5.32 1.82
N GLN A 326 -18.74 -6.48 1.50
CA GLN A 326 -19.79 -6.56 0.49
C GLN A 326 -20.89 -5.57 0.87
N ARG A 327 -21.01 -4.45 0.14
CA ARG A 327 -22.17 -3.57 0.26
C ARG A 327 -23.39 -4.39 -0.13
N GLY A 328 -24.25 -4.64 0.84
CA GLY A 328 -25.40 -5.53 0.69
C GLY A 328 -26.43 -5.02 -0.33
N ARG A 329 -26.92 -6.02 -1.09
CA ARG A 329 -28.15 -6.10 -1.91
C ARG A 329 -28.34 -5.12 -3.06
#